data_AF-A0A0R2FX17-F1
#
_entry.id   AF-A0A0R2FX17-F1
#
_cell.length_a   1.000
_cell.length_b   1.000
_cell.length_c   1.000
_cell.angle_alpha   90.00
_cell.angle_beta   90.00
_cell.angle_gamma   90.00
#
_symmetry.space_group_name_H-M   'P 1'
#
loop_
_entity.id
_entity.type
_entity.pdbx_description
1 polymer ?
#
loop_
_entity_poly.entity_id
_entity_poly.type
_entity_poly.pdbx_seq_one_letter_code
_entity_poly.pdbx_strand_id
1 'polypeptide(L)'
;MADLKFEILEEFGTLATSKSGWELQLNFVKWGANQPKFDLRTWSPDHKKMGKGITLTHDELVNLDQVIDKVLAPEAAITAVEEAVDQDDSPLAGEEDLDQGNQANGSAERPKWHKLTDI
;
A
#
# COMPACT_ATOMS: atom_id res chain seq x y z
N MET A 1 26.24 18.44 -18.21
CA MET A 1 25.29 17.51 -17.56
C MET A 1 24.27 18.37 -16.87
N ALA A 2 22.98 18.17 -17.13
CA ALA A 2 21.96 18.98 -16.47
C ALA A 2 21.97 18.65 -14.97
N ASP A 3 22.20 19.65 -14.13
CA ASP A 3 21.97 19.55 -12.69
C ASP A 3 20.53 19.13 -12.48
N LEU A 4 20.35 17.87 -12.09
CA LEU A 4 19.04 17.31 -11.88
C LEU A 4 18.51 17.90 -10.58
N LYS A 5 17.66 18.92 -10.69
CA LYS A 5 17.08 19.60 -9.53
C LYS A 5 16.13 18.65 -8.82
N PHE A 6 16.35 18.43 -7.53
CA PHE A 6 15.44 17.69 -6.67
C PHE A 6 15.26 18.43 -5.35
N GLU A 7 14.12 18.21 -4.72
CA GLU A 7 13.79 18.73 -3.41
C GLU A 7 13.23 17.57 -2.59
N ILE A 8 13.87 17.28 -1.46
CA ILE A 8 13.37 16.31 -0.48
C ILE A 8 12.35 17.07 0.37
N LEU A 9 11.08 16.69 0.26
CA LEU A 9 9.98 17.32 0.99
C LEU A 9 9.80 16.68 2.36
N GLU A 10 10.02 15.37 2.45
CA GLU A 10 9.83 14.60 3.69
C GLU A 10 10.76 13.38 3.70
N GLU A 11 11.24 13.01 4.87
CA GLU A 11 12.09 11.84 5.09
C GLU A 11 11.35 10.87 6.01
N PHE A 12 11.01 9.67 5.50
CA PHE A 12 10.25 8.68 6.27
C PHE A 12 11.16 7.77 7.10
N GLY A 13 12.40 7.57 6.66
CA GLY A 13 13.43 6.89 7.44
C GLY A 13 14.50 6.16 6.63
N THR A 14 15.47 5.62 7.36
CA THR A 14 16.64 4.89 6.83
C THR A 14 16.46 3.38 7.02
N LEU A 15 16.53 2.63 5.91
CA LEU A 15 16.44 1.17 5.91
C LEU A 15 17.80 0.51 6.15
N ALA A 16 18.89 1.13 5.70
CA ALA A 16 20.24 0.60 5.87
C ALA A 16 21.29 1.70 5.85
N THR A 17 22.32 1.55 6.68
CA THR A 17 23.49 2.45 6.71
C THR A 17 24.75 1.67 6.34
N SER A 18 25.48 2.17 5.35
CA SER A 18 26.74 1.59 4.88
C SER A 18 27.91 2.02 5.77
N LYS A 19 29.01 1.25 5.79
CA LYS A 19 30.25 1.64 6.49
C LYS A 19 30.85 2.96 6.00
N SER A 20 30.57 3.34 4.76
CA SER A 20 30.97 4.61 4.15
C SER A 20 30.03 5.78 4.48
N GLY A 21 29.00 5.56 5.31
CA GLY A 21 28.00 6.57 5.68
C GLY A 21 26.87 6.76 4.67
N TRP A 22 26.81 5.95 3.61
CA TRP A 22 25.70 6.01 2.65
C TRP A 22 24.46 5.34 3.22
N GLU A 23 23.32 6.01 3.09
CA GLU A 23 22.06 5.59 3.70
C GLU A 23 21.04 5.24 2.63
N LEU A 24 20.47 4.03 2.68
CA LEU A 24 19.27 3.70 1.92
C LEU A 24 18.07 4.25 2.66
N GLN A 25 17.40 5.24 2.07
CA GLN A 25 16.30 5.95 2.71
C GLN A 25 15.04 5.89 1.84
N LEU A 26 13.88 6.00 2.50
CA LEU A 26 12.60 6.26 1.86
C LEU A 26 12.22 7.73 2.11
N ASN A 27 12.11 8.50 1.04
CA ASN A 27 11.85 9.93 1.10
C ASN A 27 10.69 10.31 0.17
N PHE A 28 10.06 11.46 0.43
CA PHE A 28 9.16 12.11 -0.52
C PHE A 28 9.94 13.17 -1.31
N VAL A 29 10.13 12.95 -2.61
CA VAL A 29 11.03 13.75 -3.43
C VAL A 29 10.32 14.35 -4.63
N LYS A 30 10.50 15.65 -4.82
CA LYS A 30 10.07 16.38 -6.01
C LYS A 30 11.22 16.46 -7.02
N TRP A 31 11.04 15.80 -8.15
CA TRP A 31 12.03 15.82 -9.24
C TRP A 31 11.73 16.96 -10.22
N GLY A 32 12.51 18.04 -10.12
CA GLY A 32 12.38 19.22 -10.95
C GLY A 32 11.00 19.89 -10.81
N ALA A 33 10.28 20.01 -11.92
CA ALA A 33 8.94 20.58 -11.97
C ALA A 33 7.81 19.53 -11.87
N ASN A 34 8.15 18.26 -11.67
CA ASN A 34 7.16 17.19 -11.62
C ASN A 34 6.45 17.13 -10.26
N GLN A 35 5.38 16.34 -10.19
CA GLN A 35 4.73 16.00 -8.93
C GLN A 35 5.68 15.21 -8.04
N PRO A 36 5.71 15.49 -6.73
CA PRO A 36 6.50 14.73 -5.79
C PRO A 36 6.02 13.29 -5.70
N LYS A 37 6.97 12.39 -5.50
CA LYS A 37 6.75 10.94 -5.44
C LYS A 37 7.58 10.35 -4.32
N PHE A 38 7.22 9.14 -3.89
CA PHE A 38 8.05 8.38 -2.99
C PHE A 38 9.31 7.93 -3.73
N ASP A 39 10.46 8.00 -3.08
CA ASP A 39 11.73 7.60 -3.65
C ASP A 39 12.51 6.79 -2.63
N LEU A 40 12.82 5.55 -3.01
CA LEU A 40 13.65 4.65 -2.23
C LEU A 40 15.02 4.57 -2.88
N ARG A 41 16.01 5.22 -2.27
CA ARG A 41 17.33 5.42 -2.88
C ARG A 41 18.42 5.53 -1.83
N THR A 42 19.64 5.18 -2.24
CA THR A 42 20.82 5.45 -1.42
C THR A 42 21.27 6.90 -1.55
N TRP A 43 21.40 7.60 -0.43
CA TRP A 43 21.89 8.97 -0.35
C TRP A 43 23.27 9.01 0.32
N SER A 44 24.10 9.97 -0.09
CA SER A 44 25.32 10.31 0.64
C SER A 44 24.98 10.94 2.00
N PRO A 45 25.88 10.93 3.00
CA PRO A 45 25.64 11.56 4.30
C PRO A 45 25.19 13.03 4.24
N ASP A 46 25.63 13.76 3.20
CA ASP A 46 25.30 15.17 2.99
C ASP A 46 24.06 15.40 2.10
N HIS A 47 23.34 14.34 1.69
CA HIS A 47 22.24 14.35 0.69
C HIS A 47 22.56 15.02 -0.67
N LYS A 48 23.84 15.30 -0.96
CA LYS A 48 24.29 15.94 -2.21
C LYS A 48 24.42 14.97 -3.38
N LYS A 49 24.74 13.72 -3.09
CA LYS A 49 24.89 12.66 -4.09
C LYS A 49 23.84 11.60 -3.83
N MET A 50 23.31 11.11 -4.95
CA MET A 50 22.28 10.09 -4.97
C MET A 50 22.84 8.87 -5.71
N GLY A 51 22.57 7.69 -5.17
CA GLY A 51 22.96 6.40 -5.73
C GLY A 51 21.86 5.83 -6.62
N LYS A 52 21.88 4.50 -6.76
CA LYS A 52 20.79 3.77 -7.41
C LYS A 52 19.55 3.79 -6.51
N GLY A 53 18.38 3.90 -7.12
CA GLY A 53 17.12 3.91 -6.42
C GLY A 53 15.95 3.73 -7.37
N ILE A 54 14.76 3.70 -6.79
CA ILE A 54 13.48 3.59 -7.48
C ILE A 54 12.53 4.66 -6.98
N THR A 55 11.82 5.29 -7.91
CA THR A 55 10.72 6.20 -7.59
C THR A 55 9.42 5.41 -7.67
N LEU A 56 8.60 5.52 -6.64
CA LEU A 56 7.34 4.81 -6.48
C LEU A 56 6.18 5.82 -6.46
N THR A 57 5.10 5.46 -7.13
CA THR A 57 3.80 6.09 -6.95
C THR A 57 3.18 5.67 -5.62
N HIS A 58 2.12 6.36 -5.20
CA HIS A 58 1.39 6.01 -3.99
C HIS A 58 0.83 4.58 -4.06
N ASP A 59 0.22 4.21 -5.18
CA ASP A 59 -0.36 2.87 -5.37
C ASP A 59 0.72 1.77 -5.33
N GLU A 60 1.90 2.03 -5.89
CA GLU A 60 3.04 1.11 -5.79
C GLU A 60 3.55 0.97 -4.36
N LEU A 61 3.53 2.05 -3.56
CA LEU A 61 3.91 1.99 -2.15
C LEU A 61 2.92 1.17 -1.33
N VAL A 62 1.61 1.35 -1.56
CA VAL A 62 0.55 0.56 -0.92
C VAL A 62 0.69 -0.93 -1.27
N ASN A 63 0.97 -1.24 -2.54
CA ASN A 63 1.20 -2.62 -2.95
C ASN A 63 2.50 -3.19 -2.38
N LEU A 64 3.56 -2.37 -2.26
CA LEU A 64 4.82 -2.77 -1.64
C LEU A 64 4.61 -3.16 -0.18
N ASP A 65 3.83 -2.39 0.58
CA ASP A 65 3.47 -2.68 1.97
C ASP A 65 2.81 -4.06 2.10
N GLN A 66 1.81 -4.36 1.25
CA GLN A 66 1.16 -5.68 1.21
C GLN A 66 2.13 -6.83 0.86
N VAL A 67 3.12 -6.58 0.00
CA VAL A 67 4.13 -7.58 -0.35
C VAL A 67 5.11 -7.78 0.80
N ILE A 68 5.51 -6.70 1.49
CA ILE A 68 6.36 -6.77 2.68
C ILE A 68 5.65 -7.58 3.77
N ASP A 69 4.38 -7.32 4.02
CA ASP A 69 3.58 -8.07 5.00
C ASP A 69 3.57 -9.58 4.69
N LYS A 70 3.45 -9.98 3.42
CA LYS A 70 3.52 -11.40 3.04
C LYS A 70 4.88 -12.03 3.30
N VAL A 71 5.96 -11.27 3.23
CA VAL A 71 7.34 -11.74 3.48
C VAL A 71 7.64 -11.77 4.98
N LEU A 72 7.10 -10.82 5.75
CA LEU A 72 7.31 -10.70 7.19
C LEU A 72 6.32 -11.50 8.02
N ALA A 73 5.18 -11.88 7.45
CA ALA A 73 4.22 -12.75 8.11
C ALA A 73 4.93 -14.04 8.53
N PRO A 74 4.87 -14.44 9.82
CA PRO A 74 5.37 -15.73 10.22
C PRO A 74 4.60 -16.80 9.44
N GLU A 75 5.31 -17.84 8.99
CA GLU A 75 4.84 -18.98 8.18
C GLU A 75 3.50 -19.61 8.66
N ALA A 76 3.08 -19.32 9.90
CA ALA A 76 1.84 -19.77 10.52
C ALA A 76 0.55 -19.07 10.02
N ALA A 77 0.62 -17.93 9.33
CA ALA A 77 -0.59 -17.17 8.96
C ALA A 77 -1.24 -17.62 7.62
N ILE A 78 -0.56 -18.45 6.82
CA ILE A 78 -1.04 -18.85 5.47
C ILE A 78 -2.19 -19.88 5.55
N THR A 79 -2.34 -20.60 6.65
CA THR A 79 -3.39 -21.63 6.81
C THR A 79 -4.82 -21.08 6.95
N ALA A 80 -5.01 -19.78 7.21
CA ALA A 80 -6.34 -19.24 7.53
C ALA A 80 -7.14 -18.72 6.32
N VAL A 81 -6.52 -18.58 5.14
CA VAL A 81 -7.18 -18.01 3.95
C VAL A 81 -7.69 -19.05 2.95
N GLU A 82 -7.28 -20.33 3.06
CA GLU A 82 -7.82 -21.40 2.21
C GLU A 82 -9.15 -21.97 2.71
N GLU A 83 -9.50 -21.85 4.00
CA GLU A 83 -10.77 -22.36 4.53
C GLU A 83 -12.02 -21.53 4.15
N ALA A 84 -11.85 -20.32 3.60
CA ALA A 84 -12.99 -19.44 3.28
C ALA A 84 -13.53 -19.58 1.84
N VAL A 85 -12.93 -20.44 1.00
CA VAL A 85 -13.29 -20.57 -0.44
C VAL A 85 -14.26 -21.74 -0.72
N ASP A 86 -14.67 -22.50 0.30
CA ASP A 86 -15.45 -23.74 0.11
C ASP A 86 -16.93 -23.62 0.54
N GLN A 87 -17.62 -22.56 0.09
CA GLN A 87 -19.09 -22.50 0.18
C GLN A 87 -19.71 -21.84 -1.06
N ASP A 88 -19.69 -22.54 -2.19
CA ASP A 88 -20.80 -22.52 -3.17
C ASP A 88 -20.70 -23.73 -4.13
N ASP A 89 -21.46 -24.80 -3.88
CA ASP A 89 -22.09 -25.65 -4.92
C ASP A 89 -23.15 -26.59 -4.27
N SER A 90 -24.42 -26.17 -4.14
CA SER A 90 -25.54 -26.52 -5.05
C SER A 90 -26.45 -27.67 -4.47
N PRO A 91 -27.65 -27.98 -5.02
CA PRO A 91 -28.95 -27.48 -4.51
C PRO A 91 -29.98 -28.59 -4.24
N LEU A 92 -30.92 -28.46 -3.29
CA LEU A 92 -32.10 -29.36 -3.27
C LEU A 92 -33.35 -28.78 -2.59
N ALA A 93 -34.31 -28.47 -3.46
CA ALA A 93 -35.77 -28.60 -3.37
C ALA A 93 -36.46 -28.69 -2.00
N GLY A 94 -37.40 -27.76 -1.81
CA GLY A 94 -38.47 -27.81 -0.82
C GLY A 94 -39.43 -26.65 -1.04
N GLU A 95 -40.26 -26.75 -2.07
CA GLU A 95 -41.42 -25.88 -2.27
C GLU A 95 -42.43 -26.17 -1.15
N GLU A 96 -42.74 -25.22 -0.25
CA GLU A 96 -44.06 -25.11 0.39
C GLU A 96 -44.37 -23.64 0.75
N ASP A 97 -45.34 -23.13 -0.02
CA ASP A 97 -46.42 -22.19 0.31
C ASP A 97 -46.19 -20.69 0.58
N LEU A 98 -47.12 -19.95 -0.03
CA LEU A 98 -47.24 -18.50 -0.16
C LEU A 98 -48.04 -17.95 1.03
N ASP A 99 -47.66 -16.80 1.59
CA ASP A 99 -48.62 -15.69 1.85
C ASP A 99 -47.92 -14.37 2.19
N GLN A 100 -48.67 -13.29 1.98
CA GLN A 100 -48.32 -11.94 1.55
C GLN A 100 -47.56 -11.02 2.53
N GLY A 101 -46.70 -10.19 1.91
CA GLY A 101 -46.73 -8.73 2.08
C GLY A 101 -45.90 -8.13 3.23
N ASN A 102 -44.88 -7.33 2.90
CA ASN A 102 -44.84 -5.90 3.24
C ASN A 102 -43.60 -5.22 2.62
N GLN A 103 -43.72 -3.91 2.48
CA GLN A 103 -42.99 -2.96 1.67
C GLN A 103 -41.49 -2.75 1.98
N ALA A 104 -40.77 -2.49 0.89
CA ALA A 104 -39.78 -1.43 0.68
C ALA A 104 -38.84 -1.00 1.83
N ASN A 105 -37.54 -1.21 1.62
CA ASN A 105 -36.54 -0.15 1.79
C ASN A 105 -35.29 -0.48 0.96
N GLY A 106 -35.05 0.31 -0.09
CA GLY A 106 -33.76 0.37 -0.76
C GLY A 106 -32.86 1.37 -0.05
N SER A 107 -31.61 0.98 0.21
CA SER A 107 -30.42 1.81 -0.06
C SER A 107 -29.19 1.01 0.31
N ALA A 108 -28.43 0.63 -0.71
CA ALA A 108 -27.07 0.16 -0.58
C ALA A 108 -26.20 1.37 -0.21
N GLU A 109 -25.74 1.44 1.04
CA GLU A 109 -24.62 2.31 1.41
C GLU A 109 -23.64 1.53 2.28
N ARG A 110 -22.56 1.05 1.63
CA ARG A 110 -21.36 0.53 2.29
C ARG A 110 -20.73 1.68 3.10
N PRO A 111 -20.30 1.47 4.36
CA PRO A 111 -19.73 2.54 5.18
C PRO A 111 -18.43 3.09 4.58
N LYS A 112 -18.34 4.42 4.57
CA LYS A 112 -17.24 5.25 4.04
C LYS A 112 -15.97 5.12 4.91
N TRP A 113 -14.86 4.73 4.31
CA TRP A 113 -13.54 4.79 4.94
C TRP A 113 -13.16 6.24 5.26
N HIS A 114 -12.75 6.53 6.50
CA HIS A 114 -12.21 7.84 6.90
C HIS A 114 -10.78 7.98 6.36
N LYS A 115 -10.48 9.11 5.69
CA LYS A 115 -9.13 9.45 5.22
C LYS A 115 -8.30 9.92 6.42
N LEU A 116 -7.10 9.36 6.56
CA LEU A 116 -6.15 9.67 7.64
C LEU A 116 -5.32 10.93 7.28
N THR A 117 -5.98 12.08 7.12
CA THR A 117 -5.29 13.38 6.95
C THR A 117 -5.84 14.47 7.88
N ASP A 118 -6.41 14.09 9.01
CA ASP A 118 -6.92 15.00 10.05
C ASP A 118 -6.25 14.77 11.41
N ILE A 119 -4.92 14.70 11.44
CA ILE A 119 -4.09 14.94 12.63
C ILE A 119 -2.87 15.74 12.23
#